data_AF-A0A8H7STY4-F1
#
_entry.id   AF-A0A8H7STY4-F1
#
_cell.length_a   1.000
_cell.length_b   1.000
_cell.length_c   1.000
_cell.angle_alpha   90.00
_cell.angle_beta   90.00
_cell.angle_gamma   90.00
#
_symmetry.space_group_name_H-M   'P 1'
#
loop_
_entity.id
_entity.type
_entity.pdbx_description
1 polymer ?
#
loop_
_entity_poly.entity_id
_entity_poly.type
_entity_poly.pdbx_seq_one_letter_code
_entity_poly.pdbx_strand_id
1 'polypeptide(L)'
;MTRLTLTSIVLATMFALSMAESACEKNVKIVSQGDLDAIKSCTTFKGIITIDTAPVGHLKMEGIQQLSGDLMMSGNVDMVSFSAPNLQKVDGHIKIINHTILNKLEFPLLTEVNGFHLAVLPALEKIGFPAGLTKVNSIRIEDTRAPSIDGFKPETVESFTLLSNKHMKSFDFTSVKDVTGDMLLLGNNLALVFNAEQLGSIKTGTFLNVAELQMPALTLVKSDISFHENEFSSLTMDKLERIGGTVTIANNNKLTETSFKSLTVVNGALSIGNNTQLTSIDGFPVLSEIHGMADLAGGFAEYKLPALQDVRGGMRLQTTSNKVGCSDLERKLKGENIVKGDTWSCSASMQESNMIPTVGQSPTIPKSGTSGGSNGSIGGGSGGSSGSGGENMQASGASKVIVQGSSLLALAVGFVYTLGL
;
A
#
# COMPACT_ATOMS: atom_id res chain seq x y z
N MET A 1 -14.42 -61.56 61.21
CA MET A 1 -13.84 -61.95 59.90
C MET A 1 -15.01 -62.52 59.11
N THR A 2 -15.49 -61.99 58.00
CA THR A 2 -14.76 -61.59 56.79
C THR A 2 -15.61 -60.60 55.96
N ARG A 3 -14.92 -59.81 55.15
CA ARG A 3 -15.27 -58.53 54.52
C ARG A 3 -16.46 -58.55 53.54
N LEU A 4 -17.31 -57.53 53.63
CA LEU A 4 -18.09 -56.98 52.52
C LEU A 4 -17.14 -56.25 51.56
N THR A 5 -17.24 -56.50 50.25
CA THR A 5 -16.61 -55.66 49.21
C THR A 5 -17.68 -54.95 48.41
N LEU A 6 -17.81 -53.64 48.64
CA LEU A 6 -18.46 -52.69 47.75
C LEU A 6 -17.69 -52.68 46.42
N THR A 7 -18.38 -52.94 45.31
CA THR A 7 -17.93 -52.60 43.96
C THR A 7 -19.10 -51.97 43.21
N SER A 8 -19.32 -50.69 43.46
CA SER A 8 -20.19 -49.85 42.65
C SER A 8 -19.64 -48.43 42.64
N ILE A 9 -19.66 -47.80 41.46
CA ILE A 9 -19.46 -46.36 41.19
C ILE A 9 -17.99 -45.94 41.04
N VAL A 10 -17.45 -46.05 39.81
CA VAL A 10 -16.79 -44.94 39.08
C VAL A 10 -16.88 -45.25 37.57
N LEU A 11 -17.98 -44.86 36.92
CA LEU A 11 -18.01 -44.74 35.45
C LEU A 11 -19.02 -43.66 35.04
N ALA A 12 -18.73 -42.41 35.43
CA ALA A 12 -19.52 -41.25 35.01
C ALA A 12 -18.68 -39.98 34.78
N THR A 13 -17.35 -40.10 34.61
CA THR A 13 -16.47 -38.93 34.41
C THR A 13 -15.74 -38.90 33.06
N MET A 14 -15.98 -39.85 32.14
CA MET A 14 -15.41 -39.82 30.79
C MET A 14 -16.33 -39.26 29.69
N PHE A 15 -17.57 -38.85 30.01
CA PHE A 15 -18.49 -38.24 29.04
C PHE A 15 -18.54 -36.70 29.08
N ALA A 16 -17.88 -36.05 30.05
CA ALA A 16 -17.86 -34.59 30.17
C ALA A 16 -16.72 -33.92 29.36
N LEU A 17 -15.64 -34.64 29.03
CA LEU A 17 -14.54 -34.09 28.24
C LEU A 17 -14.89 -33.98 26.74
N SER A 18 -15.70 -34.90 26.18
CA SER A 18 -16.02 -34.88 24.74
C SER A 18 -17.04 -33.81 24.34
N MET A 19 -17.88 -33.33 25.27
CA MET A 19 -18.88 -32.29 25.03
C MET A 19 -18.26 -30.88 25.04
N ALA A 20 -17.26 -30.63 25.89
CA ALA A 20 -16.56 -29.36 25.98
C ALA A 20 -15.73 -29.07 24.72
N GLU A 21 -15.13 -30.10 24.13
CA GLU A 21 -14.31 -30.00 22.91
C GLU A 21 -15.15 -29.63 21.68
N SER A 22 -16.42 -30.07 21.62
CA SER A 22 -17.35 -29.69 20.54
C SER A 22 -17.85 -28.25 20.61
N ALA A 23 -17.89 -27.64 21.80
CA ALA A 23 -18.40 -26.27 21.98
C ALA A 23 -17.36 -25.22 21.55
N CYS A 24 -16.08 -25.56 21.64
CA CYS A 24 -14.96 -24.69 21.28
C CYS A 24 -14.48 -24.88 19.84
N GLU A 25 -15.09 -25.78 19.08
CA GLU A 25 -14.81 -25.99 17.66
C GLU A 25 -16.09 -25.84 16.82
N LYS A 26 -16.37 -24.61 16.40
CA LYS A 26 -17.50 -24.27 15.51
C LYS A 26 -17.40 -22.83 15.01
N ASN A 27 -18.12 -22.52 13.95
CA ASN A 27 -18.39 -21.14 13.59
C ASN A 27 -19.56 -20.62 14.45
N VAL A 28 -19.46 -19.38 14.94
CA VAL A 28 -20.49 -18.75 15.78
C VAL A 28 -20.85 -17.37 15.25
N LYS A 29 -22.16 -17.07 15.26
CA LYS A 29 -22.67 -15.72 15.06
C LYS A 29 -23.03 -15.14 16.42
N ILE A 30 -22.46 -13.99 16.74
CA ILE A 30 -22.67 -13.27 17.99
C ILE A 30 -23.71 -12.17 17.72
N VAL A 31 -24.82 -12.22 18.46
CA VAL A 31 -25.86 -11.18 18.43
C VAL A 31 -26.04 -10.51 19.80
N SER A 32 -25.44 -11.09 20.84
CA SER A 32 -25.52 -10.63 22.22
C SER A 32 -24.26 -11.00 23.03
N GLN A 33 -24.09 -10.40 24.22
CA GLN A 33 -23.05 -10.80 25.17
C GLN A 33 -23.22 -12.27 25.61
N GLY A 34 -24.46 -12.77 25.69
CA GLY A 34 -24.74 -14.15 26.08
C GLY A 34 -24.12 -15.19 25.14
N ASP A 35 -23.98 -14.87 23.84
CA ASP A 35 -23.34 -15.75 22.86
C ASP A 35 -21.82 -15.87 23.12
N LEU A 36 -21.17 -14.78 23.52
CA LEU A 36 -19.76 -14.79 23.94
C LEU A 36 -19.60 -15.51 25.27
N ASP A 37 -20.54 -15.31 26.20
CA ASP A 37 -20.52 -15.98 27.51
C ASP A 37 -20.65 -17.51 27.38
N ALA A 38 -21.32 -17.99 26.33
CA ALA A 38 -21.47 -19.42 26.04
C ALA A 38 -20.16 -20.09 25.57
N ILE A 39 -19.18 -19.31 25.10
CA ILE A 39 -17.87 -19.80 24.64
C ILE A 39 -16.71 -19.35 25.54
N LYS A 40 -16.97 -18.60 26.62
CA LYS A 40 -15.93 -18.06 27.51
C LYS A 40 -15.10 -19.11 28.25
N SER A 41 -15.59 -20.36 28.35
CA SER A 41 -14.82 -21.46 28.94
C SER A 41 -13.72 -21.98 28.01
N CYS A 42 -13.75 -21.61 26.73
CA CYS A 42 -12.74 -21.98 25.75
C CYS A 42 -11.49 -21.14 25.93
N THR A 43 -10.35 -21.76 26.28
CA THR A 43 -9.04 -21.10 26.22
C THR A 43 -8.56 -20.97 24.77
N THR A 44 -8.75 -22.04 23.99
CA THR A 44 -8.56 -22.04 22.54
C THR A 44 -9.92 -22.25 21.90
N PHE A 45 -10.27 -21.39 20.95
CA PHE A 45 -11.47 -21.51 20.13
C PHE A 45 -11.07 -21.75 18.68
N LYS A 46 -11.68 -22.72 18.02
CA LYS A 46 -11.42 -23.08 16.63
C LYS A 46 -12.66 -22.83 15.79
N GLY A 47 -12.51 -22.06 14.72
CA GLY A 47 -13.61 -21.60 13.87
C GLY A 47 -13.71 -20.09 13.81
N ILE A 48 -14.75 -19.61 13.14
CA ILE A 48 -14.96 -18.19 12.85
C ILE A 48 -15.95 -17.60 13.86
N ILE A 49 -15.58 -16.47 14.46
CA ILE A 49 -16.46 -15.64 15.29
C ILE A 49 -16.94 -14.48 14.45
N THR A 50 -18.24 -14.44 14.13
CA THR A 50 -18.86 -13.38 13.32
C THR A 50 -19.77 -12.51 14.17
N ILE A 51 -19.54 -11.20 14.18
CA ILE A 51 -20.40 -10.20 14.81
C ILE A 51 -20.90 -9.27 13.71
N ASP A 52 -22.09 -9.53 13.22
CA ASP A 52 -22.64 -8.85 12.05
C ASP A 52 -24.04 -8.35 12.35
N THR A 53 -24.25 -7.03 12.18
CA THR A 53 -25.54 -6.35 12.44
C THR A 53 -26.13 -6.60 13.84
N ALA A 54 -25.27 -6.80 14.85
CA ALA A 54 -25.71 -7.02 16.23
C ALA A 54 -26.15 -5.70 16.89
N PRO A 55 -27.36 -5.64 17.49
CA PRO A 55 -27.89 -4.42 18.13
C PRO A 55 -27.33 -4.26 19.56
N VAL A 56 -26.01 -4.22 19.69
CA VAL A 56 -25.31 -4.20 20.97
C VAL A 56 -24.28 -3.08 21.03
N GLY A 57 -24.36 -2.27 22.09
CA GLY A 57 -23.44 -1.15 22.28
C GLY A 57 -22.04 -1.55 22.70
N HIS A 58 -21.92 -2.64 23.46
CA HIS A 58 -20.67 -3.08 24.06
C HIS A 58 -20.60 -4.60 24.03
N LEU A 59 -19.44 -5.13 23.62
CA LEU A 59 -19.16 -6.57 23.69
C LEU A 59 -17.78 -6.82 24.29
N LYS A 60 -17.69 -7.88 25.08
CA LYS A 60 -16.46 -8.33 25.73
C LYS A 60 -16.28 -9.84 25.51
N MET A 61 -15.20 -10.22 24.85
CA MET A 61 -14.83 -11.61 24.63
C MET A 61 -13.82 -12.06 25.69
N GLU A 62 -14.32 -12.66 26.77
CA GLU A 62 -13.49 -13.19 27.86
C GLU A 62 -13.10 -14.66 27.63
N GLY A 63 -12.01 -15.08 28.27
CA GLY A 63 -11.59 -16.48 28.34
C GLY A 63 -10.77 -16.97 27.14
N ILE A 64 -11.16 -16.61 25.92
CA ILE A 64 -10.44 -17.01 24.70
C ILE A 64 -9.08 -16.32 24.65
N GLN A 65 -8.02 -17.12 24.66
CA GLN A 65 -6.62 -16.70 24.54
C GLN A 65 -6.07 -16.93 23.13
N GLN A 66 -6.47 -18.03 22.48
CA GLN A 66 -6.12 -18.32 21.09
C GLN A 66 -7.38 -18.55 20.25
N LEU A 67 -7.45 -17.89 19.10
CA LEU A 67 -8.45 -18.12 18.08
C LEU A 67 -7.80 -18.79 16.86
N SER A 68 -8.10 -20.07 16.65
CA SER A 68 -7.73 -20.79 15.44
C SER A 68 -8.80 -20.61 14.37
N GLY A 69 -8.81 -19.41 13.78
CA GLY A 69 -9.79 -18.96 12.81
C GLY A 69 -9.84 -17.44 12.75
N ASP A 70 -10.98 -16.89 12.34
CA ASP A 70 -11.16 -15.45 12.10
C ASP A 70 -12.12 -14.82 13.12
N LEU A 71 -11.83 -13.58 13.52
CA LEU A 71 -12.77 -12.67 14.18
C LEU A 71 -13.23 -11.64 13.14
N MET A 72 -14.50 -11.70 12.76
CA MET A 72 -15.10 -10.82 11.76
C MET A 72 -16.20 -9.98 12.37
N MET A 73 -16.06 -8.66 12.30
CA MET A 73 -17.04 -7.69 12.78
C MET A 73 -17.43 -6.75 11.64
N SER A 74 -18.72 -6.65 11.33
CA SER A 74 -19.21 -5.81 10.24
C SER A 74 -20.53 -5.14 10.58
N GLY A 75 -20.66 -3.84 10.26
CA GLY A 75 -21.97 -3.16 10.19
C GLY A 75 -22.76 -3.13 11.50
N ASN A 76 -22.10 -3.16 12.65
CA ASN A 76 -22.78 -3.10 13.96
C ASN A 76 -22.96 -1.63 14.33
N VAL A 77 -24.04 -1.02 13.83
CA VAL A 77 -24.29 0.42 13.88
C VAL A 77 -24.40 0.99 15.30
N ASP A 78 -24.81 0.17 16.26
CA ASP A 78 -24.97 0.58 17.66
C ASP A 78 -23.69 0.35 18.49
N MET A 79 -22.70 -0.36 17.95
CA MET A 79 -21.53 -0.77 18.72
C MET A 79 -20.55 0.38 18.94
N VAL A 80 -20.38 0.74 20.22
CA VAL A 80 -19.48 1.78 20.71
C VAL A 80 -18.13 1.19 21.13
N SER A 81 -18.11 -0.02 21.70
CA SER A 81 -16.86 -0.66 22.11
C SER A 81 -16.82 -2.18 21.94
N PHE A 82 -15.65 -2.71 21.59
CA PHE A 82 -15.33 -4.13 21.66
C PHE A 82 -14.01 -4.37 22.39
N SER A 83 -13.97 -5.40 23.23
CA SER A 83 -12.74 -5.79 23.93
C SER A 83 -12.56 -7.30 23.96
N ALA A 84 -11.32 -7.75 23.79
CA ALA A 84 -10.91 -9.14 23.93
C ALA A 84 -9.72 -9.23 24.90
N PRO A 85 -9.95 -9.09 26.22
CA PRO A 85 -8.89 -8.87 27.20
C PRO A 85 -7.91 -10.04 27.35
N ASN A 86 -8.32 -11.26 27.02
CA ASN A 86 -7.48 -12.46 27.16
C ASN A 86 -6.82 -12.89 25.85
N LEU A 87 -7.26 -12.34 24.71
CA LEU A 87 -6.84 -12.78 23.39
C LEU A 87 -5.38 -12.40 23.13
N GLN A 88 -4.55 -13.42 22.90
CA GLN A 88 -3.12 -13.32 22.67
C GLN A 88 -2.75 -13.63 21.23
N LYS A 89 -3.45 -14.60 20.62
CA LYS A 89 -3.14 -15.10 19.29
C LYS A 89 -4.38 -15.32 18.43
N VAL A 90 -4.31 -14.95 17.17
CA VAL A 90 -5.30 -15.29 16.14
C VAL A 90 -4.59 -15.89 14.93
N ASP A 91 -4.85 -17.16 14.63
CA ASP A 91 -4.19 -17.84 13.49
C ASP A 91 -4.68 -17.29 12.14
N GLY A 92 -5.89 -16.74 12.09
CA GLY A 92 -6.48 -16.09 10.92
C GLY A 92 -6.51 -14.57 11.03
N HIS A 93 -7.66 -13.98 10.73
CA HIS A 93 -7.83 -12.53 10.57
C HIS A 93 -8.67 -11.93 11.69
N ILE A 94 -8.28 -10.75 12.16
CA ILE A 94 -9.19 -9.82 12.83
C ILE A 94 -9.61 -8.80 11.77
N LYS A 95 -10.89 -8.82 11.39
CA LYS A 95 -11.48 -7.90 10.41
C LYS A 95 -12.63 -7.13 11.05
N ILE A 96 -12.50 -5.81 11.13
CA ILE A 96 -13.49 -4.93 11.76
C ILE A 96 -13.77 -3.79 10.79
N ILE A 97 -14.98 -3.79 10.23
CA ILE A 97 -15.34 -2.90 9.14
C ILE A 97 -16.71 -2.26 9.35
N ASN A 98 -16.87 -1.02 8.88
CA ASN A 98 -18.14 -0.29 8.84
C ASN A 98 -18.77 -0.12 10.24
N HIS A 99 -18.04 0.50 11.17
CA HIS A 99 -18.57 0.90 12.47
C HIS A 99 -18.39 2.41 12.67
N THR A 100 -19.46 3.16 12.44
CA THR A 100 -19.42 4.63 12.43
C THR A 100 -19.24 5.26 13.81
N ILE A 101 -19.64 4.56 14.88
CA ILE A 101 -19.57 5.06 16.27
C ILE A 101 -18.63 4.27 17.19
N LEU A 102 -17.97 3.21 16.68
CA LEU A 102 -17.01 2.42 17.45
C LEU A 102 -15.81 3.29 17.80
N ASN A 103 -15.70 3.70 19.06
CA ASN A 103 -14.63 4.57 19.53
C ASN A 103 -13.57 3.84 20.37
N LYS A 104 -13.85 2.59 20.78
CA LYS A 104 -12.96 1.81 21.63
C LYS A 104 -12.81 0.38 21.14
N LEU A 105 -11.57 0.01 20.85
CA LEU A 105 -11.15 -1.32 20.44
C LEU A 105 -9.98 -1.76 21.32
N GLU A 106 -10.11 -2.87 22.05
CA GLU A 106 -9.10 -3.30 23.03
C GLU A 106 -8.63 -4.74 22.83
N PHE A 107 -7.33 -4.87 22.55
CA PHE A 107 -6.59 -6.14 22.46
C PHE A 107 -5.33 -6.08 23.33
N PRO A 108 -5.46 -5.98 24.67
CA PRO A 108 -4.34 -5.67 25.55
C PRO A 108 -3.22 -6.71 25.52
N LEU A 109 -3.55 -7.98 25.27
CA LEU A 109 -2.61 -9.11 25.27
C LEU A 109 -2.26 -9.65 23.89
N LEU A 110 -2.79 -9.08 22.80
CA LEU A 110 -2.59 -9.60 21.45
C LEU A 110 -1.15 -9.35 20.99
N THR A 111 -0.44 -10.44 20.68
CA THR A 111 0.94 -10.42 20.20
C THR A 111 1.09 -11.01 18.80
N GLU A 112 0.15 -11.87 18.38
CA GLU A 112 0.19 -12.56 17.09
C GLU A 112 -1.18 -12.56 16.40
N VAL A 113 -1.23 -12.14 15.13
CA VAL A 113 -2.41 -12.26 14.26
C VAL A 113 -1.94 -12.46 12.82
N ASN A 114 -2.52 -13.37 12.03
CA ASN A 114 -2.10 -13.49 10.63
C ASN A 114 -2.46 -12.23 9.83
N GLY A 115 -3.70 -11.73 9.94
CA GLY A 115 -4.11 -10.49 9.28
C GLY A 115 -4.95 -9.55 10.16
N PHE A 116 -4.64 -8.27 10.16
CA PHE A 116 -5.35 -7.25 10.92
C PHE A 116 -5.91 -6.18 9.98
N HIS A 117 -7.24 -6.10 9.87
CA HIS A 117 -7.92 -5.23 8.92
C HIS A 117 -8.97 -4.36 9.63
N LEU A 118 -8.72 -3.06 9.65
CA LEU A 118 -9.65 -2.03 10.08
C LEU A 118 -10.05 -1.17 8.87
N ALA A 119 -11.35 -0.99 8.63
CA ALA A 119 -11.82 -0.09 7.57
C ALA A 119 -13.12 0.63 7.95
N VAL A 120 -13.21 1.93 7.64
CA VAL A 120 -14.42 2.75 7.86
C VAL A 120 -14.79 2.77 9.35
N LEU A 121 -13.89 3.35 10.16
CA LEU A 121 -14.01 3.49 11.61
C LEU A 121 -13.77 4.96 12.04
N PRO A 122 -14.63 5.91 11.61
CA PRO A 122 -14.39 7.35 11.78
C PRO A 122 -14.45 7.82 13.25
N ALA A 123 -14.98 7.02 14.17
CA ALA A 123 -15.00 7.33 15.59
C ALA A 123 -13.79 6.79 16.37
N LEU A 124 -13.01 5.86 15.78
CA LEU A 124 -11.94 5.15 16.49
C LEU A 124 -10.71 6.03 16.66
N GLU A 125 -10.49 6.50 17.90
CA GLU A 125 -9.39 7.43 18.23
C GLU A 125 -8.08 6.74 18.61
N LYS A 126 -8.14 5.47 18.99
CA LYS A 126 -6.97 4.73 19.49
C LYS A 126 -6.92 3.33 18.90
N ILE A 127 -5.77 3.00 18.35
CA ILE A 127 -5.41 1.64 17.94
C ILE A 127 -4.09 1.33 18.64
N GLY A 128 -4.02 0.24 19.38
CA GLY A 128 -2.77 -0.13 20.02
C GLY A 128 -2.74 -1.55 20.54
N PHE A 129 -1.52 -2.07 20.66
CA PHE A 129 -1.20 -3.40 21.14
C PHE A 129 -0.28 -3.29 22.35
N PRO A 130 -0.81 -3.12 23.58
CA PRO A 130 -0.01 -2.92 24.78
C PRO A 130 1.04 -4.01 25.05
N ALA A 131 0.72 -5.28 24.78
CA ALA A 131 1.69 -6.38 24.87
C ALA A 131 2.74 -6.40 23.74
N GLY A 132 2.56 -5.57 22.70
CA GLY A 132 3.37 -5.53 21.49
C GLY A 132 2.93 -6.58 20.47
N LEU A 133 2.41 -6.13 19.34
CA LEU A 133 2.11 -7.00 18.21
C LEU A 133 3.41 -7.35 17.48
N THR A 134 3.92 -8.56 17.69
CA THR A 134 5.23 -9.00 17.19
C THR A 134 5.13 -9.87 15.94
N LYS A 135 3.95 -10.43 15.63
CA LYS A 135 3.72 -11.17 14.39
C LYS A 135 2.44 -10.72 13.72
N VAL A 136 2.59 -10.22 12.50
CA VAL A 136 1.47 -9.95 11.58
C VAL A 136 1.94 -10.06 10.15
N ASN A 137 1.26 -10.90 9.36
CA ASN A 137 1.60 -11.05 7.94
C ASN A 137 0.98 -9.92 7.12
N SER A 138 -0.29 -9.56 7.38
CA SER A 138 -0.97 -8.47 6.67
C SER A 138 -1.61 -7.48 7.62
N ILE A 139 -1.31 -6.19 7.47
CA ILE A 139 -2.02 -5.11 8.17
C ILE A 139 -2.62 -4.12 7.16
N ARG A 140 -3.91 -3.84 7.32
CA ARG A 140 -4.64 -2.84 6.54
C ARG A 140 -5.44 -1.94 7.49
N ILE A 141 -5.14 -0.65 7.45
CA ILE A 141 -5.82 0.36 8.25
C ILE A 141 -6.33 1.43 7.30
N GLU A 142 -7.65 1.56 7.24
CA GLU A 142 -8.34 2.42 6.28
C GLU A 142 -9.41 3.28 6.96
N ASP A 143 -9.42 4.58 6.65
CA ASP A 143 -10.47 5.51 7.07
C ASP A 143 -10.77 5.43 8.59
N THR A 144 -9.72 5.60 9.39
CA THR A 144 -9.80 5.67 10.86
C THR A 144 -9.45 7.06 11.37
N ARG A 145 -9.92 7.40 12.59
CA ARG A 145 -9.59 8.68 13.24
C ARG A 145 -8.35 8.63 14.13
N ALA A 146 -7.76 7.45 14.31
CA ALA A 146 -6.60 7.27 15.17
C ALA A 146 -5.40 8.07 14.62
N PRO A 147 -4.73 8.90 15.45
CA PRO A 147 -3.61 9.70 15.01
C PRO A 147 -2.29 8.93 14.93
N SER A 148 -2.24 7.76 15.57
CA SER A 148 -1.10 6.85 15.60
C SER A 148 -1.57 5.42 15.87
N ILE A 149 -0.64 4.46 15.72
CA ILE A 149 -0.81 3.08 16.19
C ILE A 149 0.31 2.76 17.17
N ASP A 150 -0.05 2.31 18.37
CA ASP A 150 0.92 2.00 19.42
C ASP A 150 1.23 0.49 19.48
N GLY A 151 2.48 0.12 19.71
CA GLY A 151 2.85 -1.27 19.97
C GLY A 151 2.92 -2.17 18.73
N PHE A 152 3.01 -1.61 17.53
CA PHE A 152 3.32 -2.35 16.31
C PHE A 152 4.81 -2.71 16.27
N LYS A 153 5.13 -3.99 16.46
CA LYS A 153 6.51 -4.49 16.64
C LYS A 153 6.90 -5.72 15.77
N PRO A 154 6.34 -5.97 14.58
CA PRO A 154 6.80 -7.09 13.75
C PRO A 154 8.17 -6.80 13.13
N GLU A 155 9.00 -7.82 12.95
CA GLU A 155 10.27 -7.68 12.21
C GLU A 155 10.08 -7.89 10.69
N THR A 156 9.04 -8.59 10.29
CA THR A 156 8.71 -8.87 8.89
C THR A 156 7.21 -8.79 8.71
N VAL A 157 6.79 -8.18 7.61
CA VAL A 157 5.40 -8.18 7.17
C VAL A 157 5.33 -8.58 5.69
N GLU A 158 4.25 -9.23 5.30
CA GLU A 158 3.97 -9.51 3.89
C GLU A 158 3.29 -8.31 3.24
N SER A 159 2.20 -7.81 3.83
CA SER A 159 1.44 -6.70 3.26
C SER A 159 1.22 -5.61 4.29
N PHE A 160 1.56 -4.38 3.93
CA PHE A 160 1.31 -3.18 4.73
C PHE A 160 0.47 -2.19 3.93
N THR A 161 -0.70 -1.81 4.46
CA THR A 161 -1.53 -0.76 3.84
C THR A 161 -2.04 0.22 4.88
N LEU A 162 -1.73 1.49 4.66
CA LEU A 162 -2.29 2.63 5.36
C LEU A 162 -2.97 3.54 4.32
N LEU A 163 -4.31 3.57 4.33
CA LEU A 163 -5.11 4.21 3.29
C LEU A 163 -6.12 5.20 3.87
N SER A 164 -6.16 6.42 3.34
CA SER A 164 -7.22 7.40 3.64
C SER A 164 -7.37 7.76 5.13
N ASN A 165 -6.33 7.58 5.95
CA ASN A 165 -6.38 7.93 7.37
C ASN A 165 -6.04 9.41 7.54
N LYS A 166 -7.03 10.28 7.31
CA LYS A 166 -6.87 11.75 7.34
C LYS A 166 -6.43 12.31 8.70
N HIS A 167 -6.53 11.54 9.77
CA HIS A 167 -6.09 11.95 11.11
C HIS A 167 -4.74 11.35 11.55
N MET A 168 -4.21 10.37 10.80
CA MET A 168 -2.96 9.67 11.13
C MET A 168 -1.76 10.61 10.96
N LYS A 169 -1.17 11.05 12.07
CA LYS A 169 -0.03 11.98 12.08
C LYS A 169 1.31 11.26 12.12
N SER A 170 1.35 10.08 12.72
CA SER A 170 2.57 9.29 12.80
C SER A 170 2.28 7.80 12.67
N PHE A 171 3.24 7.09 12.10
CA PHE A 171 3.26 5.63 12.15
C PHE A 171 4.67 5.17 12.47
N ASP A 172 4.81 4.43 13.58
CA ASP A 172 6.07 3.82 13.99
C ASP A 172 6.23 2.46 13.29
N PHE A 173 7.16 2.40 12.35
CA PHE A 173 7.54 1.21 11.59
C PHE A 173 9.00 0.81 11.88
N THR A 174 9.57 1.28 12.99
CA THR A 174 11.00 1.16 13.33
C THR A 174 11.45 -0.27 13.62
N SER A 175 10.52 -1.18 13.96
CA SER A 175 10.80 -2.58 14.21
C SER A 175 10.94 -3.43 12.95
N VAL A 176 10.37 -2.98 11.83
CA VAL A 176 10.26 -3.78 10.61
C VAL A 176 11.56 -3.74 9.81
N LYS A 177 12.02 -4.91 9.39
CA LYS A 177 13.25 -5.12 8.62
C LYS A 177 13.00 -5.49 7.17
N ASP A 178 11.92 -6.23 6.87
CA ASP A 178 11.55 -6.62 5.49
C ASP A 178 10.04 -6.52 5.27
N VAL A 179 9.64 -5.94 4.13
CA VAL A 179 8.29 -6.06 3.58
C VAL A 179 8.34 -6.95 2.35
N THR A 180 7.82 -8.17 2.46
CA THR A 180 7.97 -9.19 1.41
C THR A 180 6.96 -9.07 0.27
N GLY A 181 5.87 -8.35 0.50
CA GLY A 181 4.82 -8.00 -0.47
C GLY A 181 4.68 -6.48 -0.62
N ASP A 182 3.44 -6.00 -0.68
CA ASP A 182 3.14 -4.60 -0.98
C ASP A 182 3.22 -3.69 0.26
N MET A 183 3.87 -2.54 0.10
CA MET A 183 3.85 -1.44 1.07
C MET A 183 3.14 -0.22 0.48
N LEU A 184 1.94 0.09 0.99
CA LEU A 184 1.08 1.13 0.44
C LEU A 184 0.74 2.18 1.50
N LEU A 185 1.20 3.42 1.30
CA LEU A 185 0.84 4.59 2.11
C LEU A 185 0.13 5.57 1.19
N LEU A 186 -1.20 5.60 1.25
CA LEU A 186 -2.02 6.26 0.24
C LEU A 186 -3.02 7.24 0.86
N GLY A 187 -2.95 8.52 0.48
CA GLY A 187 -4.00 9.51 0.79
C GLY A 187 -4.23 9.73 2.29
N ASN A 188 -3.18 9.60 3.10
CA ASN A 188 -3.25 9.82 4.55
C ASN A 188 -3.16 11.32 4.88
N ASN A 189 -3.00 11.66 6.17
CA ASN A 189 -2.80 13.05 6.57
C ASN A 189 -1.55 13.64 5.87
N LEU A 190 -1.67 14.86 5.34
CA LEU A 190 -0.55 15.60 4.72
C LEU A 190 0.59 15.96 5.68
N ALA A 191 0.40 15.75 6.99
CA ALA A 191 1.41 15.87 8.04
C ALA A 191 1.87 14.49 8.57
N LEU A 192 1.59 13.39 7.86
CA LEU A 192 2.02 12.05 8.24
C LEU A 192 3.54 11.93 8.22
N VAL A 193 4.11 11.66 9.40
CA VAL A 193 5.50 11.23 9.58
C VAL A 193 5.55 9.71 9.64
N PHE A 194 6.28 9.11 8.70
CA PHE A 194 6.46 7.67 8.62
C PHE A 194 7.91 7.29 8.87
N ASN A 195 8.17 6.62 10.00
CA ASN A 195 9.53 6.25 10.40
C ASN A 195 9.77 4.74 10.29
N ALA A 196 10.70 4.33 9.43
CA ALA A 196 11.09 2.95 9.15
C ALA A 196 12.62 2.79 9.20
N GLU A 197 13.23 3.11 10.35
CA GLU A 197 14.69 3.16 10.55
C GLU A 197 15.43 1.88 10.20
N GLN A 198 14.84 0.72 10.49
CA GLN A 198 15.48 -0.60 10.36
C GLN A 198 15.08 -1.33 9.06
N LEU A 199 14.25 -0.71 8.21
CA LEU A 199 13.73 -1.34 7.00
C LEU A 199 14.85 -1.52 5.97
N GLY A 200 15.31 -2.76 5.82
CA GLY A 200 16.43 -3.12 4.95
C GLY A 200 16.00 -3.44 3.52
N SER A 201 14.82 -4.04 3.34
CA SER A 201 14.28 -4.32 2.01
C SER A 201 12.75 -4.22 1.94
N ILE A 202 12.27 -3.92 0.73
CA ILE A 202 10.86 -4.04 0.36
C ILE A 202 10.73 -4.77 -0.97
N LYS A 203 9.61 -5.43 -1.22
CA LYS A 203 9.29 -5.91 -2.58
C LYS A 203 8.79 -4.77 -3.45
N THR A 204 7.72 -4.11 -3.02
CA THR A 204 7.04 -3.01 -3.73
C THR A 204 6.67 -1.90 -2.75
N GLY A 205 6.72 -0.64 -3.19
CA GLY A 205 6.35 0.51 -2.35
C GLY A 205 5.63 1.61 -3.14
N THR A 206 4.52 2.12 -2.59
CA THR A 206 3.84 3.31 -3.12
C THR A 206 3.54 4.29 -2.00
N PHE A 207 4.05 5.51 -2.15
CA PHE A 207 3.97 6.58 -1.16
C PHE A 207 3.26 7.78 -1.79
N LEU A 208 2.05 8.06 -1.31
CA LEU A 208 1.18 9.14 -1.77
C LEU A 208 0.70 9.97 -0.58
N ASN A 209 0.93 11.29 -0.64
CA ASN A 209 0.56 12.26 0.40
C ASN A 209 1.21 12.00 1.77
N VAL A 210 2.52 11.74 1.78
CA VAL A 210 3.33 11.60 3.00
C VAL A 210 4.12 12.88 3.26
N ALA A 211 4.19 13.31 4.52
CA ALA A 211 4.91 14.53 4.91
C ALA A 211 6.40 14.31 5.09
N GLU A 212 6.74 13.20 5.74
CA GLU A 212 8.10 12.81 6.04
C GLU A 212 8.22 11.29 5.96
N LEU A 213 9.24 10.82 5.26
CA LEU A 213 9.48 9.40 5.03
C LEU A 213 10.94 9.08 5.34
N GLN A 214 11.17 8.27 6.38
CA GLN A 214 12.51 7.91 6.84
C GLN A 214 12.74 6.42 6.61
N MET A 215 13.62 6.06 5.67
CA MET A 215 14.04 4.68 5.40
C MET A 215 15.57 4.56 5.22
N PRO A 216 16.38 5.02 6.21
CA PRO A 216 17.83 5.16 6.06
C PRO A 216 18.58 3.82 5.93
N ALA A 217 17.96 2.69 6.30
CA ALA A 217 18.55 1.36 6.19
C ALA A 217 18.19 0.64 4.87
N LEU A 218 17.34 1.22 4.02
CA LEU A 218 16.84 0.54 2.84
C LEU A 218 17.98 0.33 1.83
N THR A 219 18.27 -0.94 1.52
CA THR A 219 19.34 -1.35 0.59
C THR A 219 18.80 -1.96 -0.70
N LEU A 220 17.58 -2.51 -0.68
CA LEU A 220 17.01 -3.25 -1.79
C LEU A 220 15.51 -3.01 -1.95
N VAL A 221 15.09 -2.64 -3.16
CA VAL A 221 13.71 -2.75 -3.64
C VAL A 221 13.67 -3.90 -4.65
N LYS A 222 12.88 -4.96 -4.39
CA LYS A 222 12.86 -6.16 -5.25
C LYS A 222 12.11 -5.94 -6.57
N SER A 223 11.15 -5.02 -6.60
CA SER A 223 10.33 -4.65 -7.76
C SER A 223 10.23 -3.11 -7.87
N ASP A 224 9.02 -2.55 -7.83
CA ASP A 224 8.79 -1.12 -8.08
C ASP A 224 8.72 -0.29 -6.80
N ILE A 225 9.18 0.95 -6.87
CA ILE A 225 8.98 1.95 -5.81
C ILE A 225 8.52 3.28 -6.41
N SER A 226 7.48 3.87 -5.83
CA SER A 226 6.87 5.09 -6.37
C SER A 226 6.52 6.12 -5.30
N PHE A 227 6.81 7.38 -5.61
CA PHE A 227 6.61 8.54 -4.74
C PHE A 227 5.78 9.58 -5.49
N HIS A 228 4.54 9.76 -5.06
CA HIS A 228 3.56 10.64 -5.69
C HIS A 228 3.07 11.70 -4.73
N GLU A 229 2.98 12.96 -5.16
CA GLU A 229 2.24 14.01 -4.43
C GLU A 229 2.58 14.07 -2.93
N ASN A 230 3.85 13.88 -2.59
CA ASN A 230 4.34 13.98 -1.22
C ASN A 230 4.71 15.42 -0.88
N GLU A 231 4.73 15.68 0.43
CA GLU A 231 4.92 17.02 0.98
C GLU A 231 6.36 17.28 1.45
N PHE A 232 7.24 16.27 1.39
CA PHE A 232 8.66 16.41 1.76
C PHE A 232 9.43 17.27 0.75
N SER A 233 10.46 17.99 1.24
CA SER A 233 11.37 18.77 0.40
C SER A 233 12.58 17.99 -0.09
N SER A 234 12.91 16.87 0.54
CA SER A 234 14.03 16.02 0.16
C SER A 234 13.63 14.54 0.18
N LEU A 235 14.20 13.76 -0.73
CA LEU A 235 14.06 12.30 -0.77
C LEU A 235 15.43 11.65 -0.72
N THR A 236 15.76 11.06 0.43
CA THR A 236 17.08 10.47 0.69
C THR A 236 16.98 8.97 0.92
N MET A 237 17.67 8.20 0.09
CA MET A 237 17.79 6.74 0.10
C MET A 237 19.26 6.35 -0.13
N ASP A 238 20.18 6.93 0.64
CA ASP A 238 21.62 6.85 0.37
C ASP A 238 22.21 5.43 0.40
N LYS A 239 21.58 4.50 1.13
CA LYS A 239 21.99 3.10 1.20
C LYS A 239 21.33 2.20 0.15
N LEU A 240 20.38 2.71 -0.63
CA LEU A 240 19.67 1.91 -1.62
C LEU A 240 20.62 1.56 -2.76
N GLU A 241 20.94 0.28 -2.92
CA GLU A 241 21.94 -0.20 -3.88
C GLU A 241 21.31 -0.60 -5.22
N ARG A 242 20.09 -1.17 -5.16
CA ARG A 242 19.42 -1.74 -6.33
C ARG A 242 17.90 -1.63 -6.26
N ILE A 243 17.30 -1.33 -7.40
CA ILE A 243 15.86 -1.38 -7.64
C ILE A 243 15.58 -2.43 -8.73
N GLY A 244 14.82 -3.47 -8.40
CA GLY A 244 14.53 -4.59 -9.29
C GLY A 244 13.51 -4.29 -10.38
N GLY A 245 12.76 -3.18 -10.25
CA GLY A 245 11.80 -2.68 -11.21
C GLY A 245 11.95 -1.17 -11.44
N THR A 246 10.83 -0.49 -11.59
CA THR A 246 10.74 0.93 -11.89
C THR A 246 10.80 1.78 -10.62
N VAL A 247 11.53 2.89 -10.71
CA VAL A 247 11.45 3.99 -9.73
C VAL A 247 10.70 5.16 -10.34
N THR A 248 9.65 5.61 -9.65
CA THR A 248 8.87 6.77 -10.08
C THR A 248 8.88 7.84 -8.99
N ILE A 249 9.32 9.04 -9.34
CA ILE A 249 9.29 10.22 -8.47
C ILE A 249 8.47 11.28 -9.21
N ALA A 250 7.20 11.42 -8.84
CA ALA A 250 6.24 12.20 -9.61
C ALA A 250 5.39 13.17 -8.78
N ASN A 251 5.12 14.36 -9.31
CA ASN A 251 4.19 15.33 -8.72
C ASN A 251 4.54 15.75 -7.27
N ASN A 252 5.80 15.60 -6.82
CA ASN A 252 6.23 16.04 -5.49
C ASN A 252 6.63 17.52 -5.58
N ASN A 253 5.63 18.41 -5.59
CA ASN A 253 5.83 19.84 -5.87
C ASN A 253 6.73 20.57 -4.86
N LYS A 254 6.97 19.99 -3.67
CA LYS A 254 7.87 20.54 -2.65
C LYS A 254 9.29 20.00 -2.73
N LEU A 255 9.52 18.93 -3.51
CA LEU A 255 10.80 18.27 -3.62
C LEU A 255 11.83 19.18 -4.32
N THR A 256 12.91 19.51 -3.62
CA THR A 256 14.03 20.31 -4.13
C THR A 256 15.27 19.48 -4.40
N GLU A 257 15.41 18.33 -3.74
CA GLU A 257 16.60 17.49 -3.84
C GLU A 257 16.30 16.00 -3.69
N THR A 258 17.13 15.17 -4.32
CA THR A 258 17.10 13.71 -4.19
C THR A 258 18.51 13.22 -3.86
N SER A 259 18.63 12.14 -3.09
CA SER A 259 19.94 11.54 -2.77
C SER A 259 19.85 10.02 -2.74
N PHE A 260 20.55 9.38 -3.67
CA PHE A 260 20.63 7.94 -3.91
C PHE A 260 22.10 7.54 -4.12
N LYS A 261 22.95 7.85 -3.14
CA LYS A 261 24.43 7.77 -3.26
C LYS A 261 24.98 6.38 -3.59
N SER A 262 24.27 5.31 -3.25
CA SER A 262 24.71 3.92 -3.49
C SER A 262 23.97 3.23 -4.63
N LEU A 263 22.97 3.89 -5.26
CA LEU A 263 22.13 3.24 -6.26
C LEU A 263 22.91 3.05 -7.57
N THR A 264 23.20 1.79 -7.91
CA THR A 264 24.00 1.44 -9.10
C THR A 264 23.15 0.98 -10.27
N VAL A 265 22.01 0.32 -10.00
CA VAL A 265 21.18 -0.32 -11.03
C VAL A 265 19.69 -0.12 -10.76
N VAL A 266 18.98 0.30 -11.79
CA VAL A 266 17.52 0.27 -11.90
C VAL A 266 17.15 -0.72 -13.02
N ASN A 267 16.59 -1.87 -12.67
CA ASN A 267 16.22 -2.90 -13.63
C ASN A 267 14.94 -2.57 -14.43
N GLY A 268 14.15 -1.58 -13.99
CA GLY A 268 13.01 -1.04 -14.74
C GLY A 268 13.30 0.37 -15.26
N ALA A 269 12.27 1.22 -15.30
CA ALA A 269 12.41 2.60 -15.72
C ALA A 269 12.90 3.51 -14.57
N LEU A 270 13.66 4.55 -14.91
CA LEU A 270 13.86 5.71 -14.05
C LEU A 270 12.90 6.79 -14.53
N SER A 271 11.86 7.06 -13.76
CA SER A 271 10.82 8.04 -14.08
C SER A 271 10.83 9.18 -13.08
N ILE A 272 11.14 10.40 -13.53
CA ILE A 272 11.12 11.60 -12.70
C ILE A 272 10.29 12.66 -13.44
N GLY A 273 9.09 12.91 -12.95
CA GLY A 273 8.08 13.72 -13.63
C GLY A 273 7.45 14.79 -12.76
N ASN A 274 7.33 16.01 -13.26
CA ASN A 274 6.50 17.05 -12.63
C ASN A 274 6.84 17.32 -11.14
N ASN A 275 8.12 17.34 -10.79
CA ASN A 275 8.57 17.82 -9.47
C ASN A 275 8.98 19.28 -9.63
N THR A 276 8.02 20.19 -9.48
CA THR A 276 8.14 21.59 -9.94
C THR A 276 9.28 22.39 -9.30
N GLN A 277 9.70 22.03 -8.07
CA GLN A 277 10.84 22.66 -7.37
C GLN A 277 12.18 21.91 -7.53
N LEU A 278 12.18 20.74 -8.17
CA LEU A 278 13.39 19.95 -8.39
C LEU A 278 14.14 20.52 -9.60
N THR A 279 15.15 21.36 -9.33
CA THR A 279 15.87 22.10 -10.36
C THR A 279 17.12 21.38 -10.89
N SER A 280 17.51 20.26 -10.29
CA SER A 280 18.67 19.46 -10.70
C SER A 280 18.34 17.96 -10.66
N ILE A 281 18.83 17.22 -11.65
CA ILE A 281 18.81 15.74 -11.66
C ILE A 281 20.24 15.25 -11.41
N ASP A 282 20.68 15.28 -10.15
CA ASP A 282 22.05 14.97 -9.72
C ASP A 282 22.15 14.00 -8.53
N GLY A 283 21.01 13.58 -7.98
CA GLY A 283 20.92 12.71 -6.80
C GLY A 283 21.43 11.27 -6.99
N PHE A 284 21.89 10.90 -8.18
CA PHE A 284 22.25 9.53 -8.56
C PHE A 284 23.71 9.43 -9.04
N PRO A 285 24.71 9.69 -8.18
CA PRO A 285 26.10 9.86 -8.60
C PRO A 285 26.74 8.58 -9.13
N VAL A 286 26.29 7.41 -8.71
CA VAL A 286 26.87 6.09 -9.06
C VAL A 286 25.94 5.21 -9.90
N LEU A 287 24.78 5.73 -10.33
CA LEU A 287 23.83 5.00 -11.16
C LEU A 287 24.45 4.74 -12.54
N SER A 288 24.77 3.48 -12.82
CA SER A 288 25.45 3.07 -14.05
C SER A 288 24.51 2.42 -15.06
N GLU A 289 23.44 1.76 -14.61
CA GLU A 289 22.55 0.99 -15.47
C GLU A 289 21.06 1.30 -15.22
N ILE A 290 20.32 1.52 -16.30
CA ILE A 290 18.86 1.60 -16.36
C ILE A 290 18.40 0.60 -17.43
N HIS A 291 17.75 -0.49 -17.05
CA HIS A 291 17.37 -1.53 -18.03
C HIS A 291 16.06 -1.19 -18.74
N GLY A 292 15.23 -0.31 -18.17
CA GLY A 292 14.04 0.25 -18.82
C GLY A 292 14.32 1.59 -19.49
N MET A 293 13.31 2.45 -19.47
CA MET A 293 13.38 3.81 -20.02
C MET A 293 13.87 4.80 -18.96
N ALA A 294 14.75 5.72 -19.34
CA ALA A 294 15.02 6.92 -18.55
C ALA A 294 14.07 8.03 -19.04
N ASP A 295 13.05 8.36 -18.24
CA ASP A 295 11.99 9.29 -18.63
C ASP A 295 11.92 10.46 -17.63
N LEU A 296 12.40 11.62 -18.06
CA LEU A 296 12.59 12.80 -17.22
C LEU A 296 11.75 13.95 -17.79
N ALA A 297 10.86 14.51 -16.97
CA ALA A 297 10.07 15.69 -17.34
C ALA A 297 9.92 16.67 -16.16
N GLY A 298 10.22 17.95 -16.35
CA GLY A 298 10.00 18.95 -15.31
C GLY A 298 10.73 20.28 -15.51
N GLY A 299 10.96 21.00 -14.40
CA GLY A 299 11.60 22.32 -14.41
C GLY A 299 13.12 22.31 -14.26
N PHE A 300 13.77 21.15 -14.33
CA PHE A 300 15.19 21.01 -14.02
C PHE A 300 16.09 21.72 -15.02
N ALA A 301 17.08 22.45 -14.50
CA ALA A 301 18.07 23.18 -15.27
C ALA A 301 19.43 22.48 -15.37
N GLU A 302 19.66 21.47 -14.53
CA GLU A 302 20.86 20.64 -14.52
C GLU A 302 20.51 19.16 -14.66
N TYR A 303 21.30 18.45 -15.46
CA TYR A 303 21.26 16.99 -15.60
C TYR A 303 22.66 16.45 -15.34
N LYS A 304 22.77 15.53 -14.38
CA LYS A 304 24.04 14.97 -13.95
C LYS A 304 23.87 13.52 -13.47
N LEU A 305 24.00 12.59 -14.40
CA LEU A 305 24.17 11.15 -14.14
C LEU A 305 25.57 10.72 -14.60
N PRO A 306 26.63 10.97 -13.80
CA PRO A 306 28.01 10.92 -14.29
C PRO A 306 28.53 9.49 -14.51
N ALA A 307 27.98 8.51 -13.79
CA ALA A 307 28.35 7.10 -13.91
C ALA A 307 27.52 6.33 -14.95
N LEU A 308 26.51 6.96 -15.56
CA LEU A 308 25.57 6.28 -16.46
C LEU A 308 26.27 5.75 -17.71
N GLN A 309 26.18 4.44 -17.93
CA GLN A 309 26.85 3.72 -19.01
C GLN A 309 25.88 2.86 -19.85
N ASP A 310 24.73 2.48 -19.30
CA ASP A 310 23.76 1.62 -20.00
C ASP A 310 22.32 2.06 -19.74
N VAL A 311 21.62 2.48 -20.80
CA VAL A 311 20.16 2.63 -20.82
C VAL A 311 19.59 1.75 -21.94
N ARG A 312 18.95 0.64 -21.58
CA ARG A 312 18.55 -0.38 -22.56
C ARG A 312 17.23 -0.08 -23.27
N GLY A 313 16.24 0.47 -22.58
CA GLY A 313 14.92 0.74 -23.15
C GLY A 313 14.86 1.99 -24.03
N GLY A 314 15.51 3.07 -23.61
CA GLY A 314 15.52 4.36 -24.31
C GLY A 314 15.54 5.53 -23.33
N MET A 315 15.58 6.76 -23.85
CA MET A 315 15.61 7.96 -23.03
C MET A 315 14.74 9.09 -23.60
N ARG A 316 13.96 9.72 -22.72
CA ARG A 316 13.24 10.97 -23.00
C ARG A 316 13.56 11.99 -21.92
N LEU A 317 13.92 13.18 -22.35
CA LEU A 317 14.20 14.32 -21.50
C LEU A 317 13.38 15.51 -21.98
N GLN A 318 12.54 16.05 -21.10
CA GLN A 318 11.69 17.21 -21.34
C GLN A 318 11.92 18.22 -20.22
N THR A 319 12.36 19.43 -20.54
CA THR A 319 12.54 20.49 -19.53
C THR A 319 12.03 21.84 -19.99
N THR A 320 11.46 22.60 -19.06
CA THR A 320 11.10 24.01 -19.28
C THR A 320 12.32 24.92 -19.26
N SER A 321 13.44 24.46 -18.69
CA SER A 321 14.68 25.22 -18.62
C SER A 321 15.36 25.30 -19.99
N ASN A 322 15.98 26.45 -20.26
CA ASN A 322 16.83 26.65 -21.43
C ASN A 322 18.31 26.30 -21.16
N LYS A 323 18.65 25.85 -19.95
CA LYS A 323 20.04 25.59 -19.54
C LYS A 323 20.54 24.18 -19.86
N VAL A 324 19.64 23.26 -20.21
CA VAL A 324 19.99 21.88 -20.57
C VAL A 324 20.41 21.81 -22.04
N GLY A 325 21.69 21.52 -22.27
CA GLY A 325 22.28 21.36 -23.60
C GLY A 325 21.92 20.04 -24.26
N CYS A 326 20.73 19.96 -24.87
CA CYS A 326 20.23 18.71 -25.47
C CYS A 326 21.13 18.12 -26.56
N SER A 327 21.78 18.94 -27.38
CA SER A 327 22.70 18.48 -28.42
C SER A 327 23.98 17.85 -27.85
N ASP A 328 24.47 18.36 -26.72
CA ASP A 328 25.61 17.76 -26.03
C ASP A 328 25.22 16.43 -25.36
N LEU A 329 24.02 16.38 -24.77
CA LEU A 329 23.46 15.14 -24.23
C LEU A 329 23.23 14.09 -25.32
N GLU A 330 22.75 14.48 -26.50
CA GLU A 330 22.58 13.56 -27.64
C GLU A 330 23.92 13.03 -28.13
N ARG A 331 24.92 13.89 -28.32
CA ARG A 331 26.26 13.48 -28.72
C ARG A 331 26.88 12.50 -27.72
N LYS A 332 26.73 12.75 -26.41
CA LYS A 332 27.27 11.89 -25.36
C LYS A 332 26.45 10.61 -25.18
N LEU A 333 25.17 10.73 -24.85
CA LEU A 333 24.35 9.60 -24.44
C LEU A 333 23.94 8.71 -25.60
N LYS A 334 23.54 9.30 -26.74
CA LYS A 334 23.19 8.51 -27.93
C LYS A 334 24.41 8.22 -28.80
N GLY A 335 25.28 9.21 -29.02
CA GLY A 335 26.48 9.07 -29.86
C GLY A 335 27.54 8.11 -29.31
N GLU A 336 27.70 8.01 -27.98
CA GLU A 336 28.60 7.03 -27.33
C GLU A 336 27.89 5.71 -26.99
N ASN A 337 26.67 5.50 -27.50
CA ASN A 337 25.88 4.26 -27.32
C ASN A 337 25.59 3.90 -25.84
N ILE A 338 25.48 4.91 -24.97
CA ILE A 338 24.99 4.74 -23.59
C ILE A 338 23.49 4.43 -23.63
N VAL A 339 22.71 5.15 -24.45
CA VAL A 339 21.29 4.87 -24.71
C VAL A 339 21.14 3.95 -25.92
N LYS A 340 20.87 2.68 -25.63
CA LYS A 340 20.81 1.59 -26.62
C LYS A 340 19.44 1.46 -27.26
N GLY A 341 18.39 1.82 -26.55
CA GLY A 341 17.02 1.78 -27.06
C GLY A 341 16.77 2.75 -28.22
N ASP A 342 15.78 2.44 -29.04
CA ASP A 342 15.42 3.24 -30.23
C ASP A 342 14.77 4.58 -29.87
N THR A 343 14.14 4.66 -28.70
CA THR A 343 13.54 5.89 -28.20
C THR A 343 14.63 6.84 -27.68
N TRP A 344 14.83 7.94 -28.39
CA TRP A 344 15.62 9.08 -27.94
C TRP A 344 14.87 10.37 -28.22
N SER A 345 14.76 11.24 -27.21
CA SER A 345 14.35 12.62 -27.40
C SER A 345 14.86 13.49 -26.26
N CYS A 346 15.38 14.67 -26.60
CA CYS A 346 15.74 15.70 -25.62
C CYS A 346 15.18 17.04 -26.08
N SER A 347 14.33 17.63 -25.26
CA SER A 347 13.67 18.91 -25.53
C SER A 347 13.85 19.85 -24.34
N ALA A 348 14.48 20.99 -24.58
CA ALA A 348 14.65 22.08 -23.62
C ALA A 348 13.77 23.29 -23.97
N SER A 349 13.62 24.24 -23.06
CA SER A 349 12.76 25.42 -23.22
C SER A 349 11.30 25.10 -23.57
N MET A 350 10.79 23.95 -23.11
CA MET A 350 9.42 23.54 -23.38
C MET A 350 8.42 24.38 -22.58
N GLN A 351 7.22 24.59 -23.14
CA GLN A 351 6.07 24.97 -22.35
C GLN A 351 5.54 23.76 -21.58
N GLU A 352 5.18 23.94 -20.31
CA GLU A 352 4.70 22.86 -19.44
C GLU A 352 3.49 22.12 -20.03
N SER A 353 2.56 22.86 -20.66
CA SER A 353 1.38 22.29 -21.33
C SER A 353 1.70 21.33 -22.49
N ASN A 354 2.91 21.38 -23.03
CA ASN A 354 3.36 20.56 -24.15
C ASN A 354 4.19 19.36 -23.69
N MET A 355 4.48 19.25 -22.40
CA MET A 355 5.20 18.10 -21.85
C MET A 355 4.30 16.88 -21.80
N ILE A 356 4.84 15.74 -22.22
CA ILE A 356 4.18 14.44 -22.08
C ILE A 356 4.47 13.91 -20.68
N PRO A 357 3.46 13.44 -19.92
CA PRO A 357 3.67 12.79 -18.64
C PRO A 357 4.66 11.62 -18.74
N THR A 358 5.49 11.50 -17.71
CA THR A 358 6.46 10.41 -17.60
C THR A 358 5.77 9.07 -17.31
N VAL A 359 6.48 7.95 -17.56
CA VAL A 359 5.99 6.60 -17.24
C VAL A 359 5.56 6.51 -15.77
N GLY A 360 4.30 6.13 -15.54
CA GLY A 360 3.76 5.96 -14.19
C GLY A 360 3.51 7.27 -13.44
N GLN A 361 3.58 8.45 -14.07
CA GLN A 361 3.40 9.75 -13.38
C GLN A 361 2.05 9.87 -12.66
N SER A 362 0.99 9.30 -13.25
CA SER A 362 -0.29 9.16 -12.58
C SER A 362 -0.27 7.92 -11.69
N PRO A 363 -0.56 8.05 -10.39
CA PRO A 363 -0.55 6.90 -9.49
C PRO A 363 -1.63 5.90 -9.91
N THR A 364 -1.26 4.63 -10.06
CA THR A 364 -2.22 3.53 -10.15
C THR A 364 -2.68 3.19 -8.73
N ILE A 365 -3.77 3.81 -8.27
CA ILE A 365 -4.35 3.50 -6.96
C ILE A 365 -5.11 2.16 -7.06
N PRO A 366 -4.74 1.13 -6.27
CA PRO A 366 -5.53 -0.10 -6.19
C PRO A 366 -6.94 0.27 -5.71
N LYS A 367 -7.97 -0.11 -6.49
CA LYS A 367 -9.37 0.12 -6.09
C LYS A 367 -9.60 -0.50 -4.70
N SER A 368 -10.20 0.26 -3.79
CA SER A 368 -10.69 -0.26 -2.51
C SER A 368 -11.64 -1.41 -2.80
N GLY A 369 -11.22 -2.63 -2.49
CA GLY A 369 -11.99 -3.83 -2.75
C GLY A 369 -13.17 -3.94 -1.80
N THR A 370 -14.32 -3.39 -2.18
CA THR A 370 -15.61 -3.97 -1.77
C THR A 370 -15.78 -5.24 -2.59
N SER A 371 -15.79 -6.39 -1.92
CA SER A 371 -16.05 -7.69 -2.55
C SER A 371 -17.50 -7.73 -3.04
N GLY A 372 -17.66 -7.62 -4.35
CA GLY A 372 -18.88 -7.98 -5.08
C GLY A 372 -18.47 -8.71 -6.34
N GLY A 373 -18.58 -10.03 -6.33
CA GLY A 373 -18.12 -10.87 -7.43
C GLY A 373 -18.87 -10.60 -8.74
N SER A 374 -18.15 -10.65 -9.86
CA SER A 374 -18.60 -11.37 -11.05
C SER A 374 -17.45 -11.57 -12.04
N ASN A 375 -17.52 -12.74 -12.64
CA ASN A 375 -16.67 -13.41 -13.61
C ASN A 375 -16.33 -12.53 -14.84
N GLY A 376 -15.13 -12.66 -15.41
CA GLY A 376 -14.88 -12.09 -16.74
C GLY A 376 -13.43 -12.02 -17.23
N SER A 377 -12.88 -13.18 -17.59
CA SER A 377 -11.89 -13.43 -18.65
C SER A 377 -10.56 -12.65 -18.69
N ILE A 378 -9.52 -13.44 -18.42
CA ILE A 378 -8.12 -13.27 -18.82
C ILE A 378 -8.03 -13.18 -20.35
N GLY A 379 -7.30 -12.19 -20.85
CA GLY A 379 -6.91 -12.06 -22.26
C GLY A 379 -5.47 -11.58 -22.37
N GLY A 380 -4.51 -12.49 -22.16
CA GLY A 380 -3.13 -12.31 -22.62
C GLY A 380 -3.03 -12.71 -24.10
N GLY A 381 -2.18 -12.03 -24.86
CA GLY A 381 -1.94 -12.38 -26.26
C GLY A 381 -0.90 -11.49 -26.94
N SER A 382 0.34 -11.93 -26.86
CA SER A 382 1.48 -11.52 -27.69
C SER A 382 1.41 -12.16 -29.09
N GLY A 383 1.82 -11.37 -30.11
CA GLY A 383 2.58 -11.79 -31.30
C GLY A 383 1.98 -12.80 -32.30
N GLY A 384 2.00 -12.45 -33.60
CA GLY A 384 1.92 -13.47 -34.65
C GLY A 384 1.52 -12.98 -36.04
N SER A 385 2.52 -12.85 -36.91
CA SER A 385 2.43 -12.70 -38.37
C SER A 385 1.58 -13.77 -39.06
N SER A 386 0.83 -13.40 -40.11
CA SER A 386 0.80 -14.13 -41.39
C SER A 386 -0.01 -13.35 -42.43
N GLY A 387 0.56 -13.20 -43.63
CA GLY A 387 -0.12 -12.66 -44.80
C GLY A 387 -0.73 -13.75 -45.69
N SER A 388 -1.62 -13.33 -46.60
CA SER A 388 -1.72 -13.81 -48.00
C SER A 388 -3.07 -13.46 -48.63
N GLY A 389 -3.02 -12.76 -49.77
CA GLY A 389 -3.98 -12.80 -50.88
C GLY A 389 -5.30 -12.05 -50.69
N GLY A 390 -5.80 -11.22 -51.60
CA GLY A 390 -5.42 -10.87 -52.97
C GLY A 390 -6.70 -10.40 -53.68
N GLU A 391 -6.62 -9.24 -54.37
CA GLU A 391 -7.45 -8.81 -55.53
C GLU A 391 -8.99 -8.66 -55.31
N ASN A 392 -9.73 -7.66 -55.80
CA ASN A 392 -9.56 -6.54 -56.72
C ASN A 392 -10.80 -5.61 -56.62
N MET A 393 -10.72 -4.44 -57.26
CA MET A 393 -11.79 -3.58 -57.80
C MET A 393 -12.31 -2.34 -57.02
N GLN A 394 -11.84 -1.21 -57.54
CA GLN A 394 -12.41 0.14 -57.70
C GLN A 394 -13.92 0.31 -57.45
N ALA A 395 -14.28 1.41 -56.76
CA ALA A 395 -15.04 2.52 -57.36
C ALA A 395 -15.12 3.73 -56.42
N SER A 396 -15.05 4.90 -57.06
CA SER A 396 -15.17 6.26 -56.55
C SER A 396 -16.45 6.57 -55.79
N GLY A 397 -16.36 7.44 -54.79
CA GLY A 397 -17.52 8.10 -54.19
C GLY A 397 -17.10 9.21 -53.22
N ALA A 398 -16.96 10.43 -53.72
CA ALA A 398 -16.82 11.61 -52.90
C ALA A 398 -18.14 11.89 -52.15
N SER A 399 -18.08 12.06 -50.83
CA SER A 399 -19.12 12.75 -50.07
C SER A 399 -18.55 13.44 -48.83
N LYS A 400 -18.60 14.77 -48.87
CA LYS A 400 -18.41 15.67 -47.74
C LYS A 400 -19.56 15.46 -46.75
N VAL A 401 -19.28 15.24 -45.47
CA VAL A 401 -20.20 15.54 -44.34
C VAL A 401 -19.36 15.94 -43.12
N ILE A 402 -19.24 17.24 -42.86
CA ILE A 402 -19.79 18.00 -41.70
C ILE A 402 -19.01 17.81 -40.39
N VAL A 403 -18.35 18.91 -40.01
CA VAL A 403 -17.91 19.24 -38.66
C VAL A 403 -19.14 19.38 -37.76
N GLN A 404 -19.21 18.58 -36.70
CA GLN A 404 -19.96 18.93 -35.50
C GLN A 404 -19.07 18.73 -34.29
N GLY A 405 -18.77 19.84 -33.62
CA GLY A 405 -18.14 19.84 -32.32
C GLY A 405 -19.08 19.27 -31.26
N SER A 406 -18.49 18.62 -30.27
CA SER A 406 -19.15 18.31 -29.01
C SER A 406 -18.20 18.73 -27.90
N SER A 407 -18.50 19.89 -27.33
CA SER A 407 -18.13 20.34 -26.00
C SER A 407 -18.66 19.36 -24.94
N LEU A 408 -17.87 19.09 -23.90
CA LEU A 408 -18.23 18.70 -22.50
C LEU A 408 -16.92 18.18 -21.86
N LEU A 409 -16.50 18.47 -20.63
CA LEU A 409 -16.90 19.40 -19.59
C LEU A 409 -15.73 19.38 -18.59
N ALA A 410 -15.05 20.50 -18.34
CA ALA A 410 -14.05 20.59 -17.29
C ALA A 410 -14.76 20.86 -15.95
N LEU A 411 -14.66 19.93 -15.01
CA LEU A 411 -15.13 20.12 -13.64
C LEU A 411 -14.02 20.81 -12.83
N ALA A 412 -14.15 22.12 -12.67
CA ALA A 412 -13.42 22.90 -11.68
C ALA A 412 -14.12 22.75 -10.32
N VAL A 413 -13.41 22.25 -9.31
CA VAL A 413 -13.86 22.27 -7.92
C VAL A 413 -13.23 23.49 -7.23
N GLY A 414 -14.03 24.54 -7.07
CA GLY A 414 -13.66 25.71 -6.27
C GLY A 414 -13.95 25.46 -4.79
N PHE A 415 -12.91 25.59 -3.95
CA PHE A 415 -13.04 25.70 -2.51
C PHE A 415 -13.42 27.13 -2.13
N VAL A 416 -14.58 27.30 -1.50
CA VAL A 416 -14.97 28.55 -0.83
C VAL A 416 -14.62 28.42 0.66
N TYR A 417 -13.66 29.22 1.12
CA TYR A 417 -13.46 29.51 2.53
C TYR A 417 -14.42 30.63 2.94
N THR A 418 -15.23 30.39 3.96
CA THR A 418 -15.93 31.47 4.70
C THR A 418 -15.29 31.62 6.08
N LEU A 419 -14.65 32.77 6.28
CA LEU A 419 -14.27 33.34 7.58
C LEU A 419 -15.46 34.14 8.15
N GLY A 420 -15.67 34.00 9.45
CA GLY A 420 -16.39 34.93 10.32
C GLY A 420 -15.98 34.56 11.76
N LEU A 421 -15.44 35.42 12.61
CA LEU A 421 -15.37 36.88 12.67
C LEU A 421 -13.92 37.37 12.82
#